data_AF-A0A4R8GRN5-F1
#
_entry.id   AF-A0A4R8GRN5-F1
#
_cell.length_a   1.000
_cell.length_b   1.000
_cell.length_c   1.000
_cell.angle_alpha   90.00
_cell.angle_beta   90.00
_cell.angle_gamma   90.00
#
_symmetry.space_group_name_H-M   'P 1'
#
loop_
_entity.id
_entity.type
_entity.pdbx_description
1 polymer ?
#
loop_
_entity_poly.entity_id
_entity_poly.type
_entity_poly.pdbx_seq_one_letter_code
_entity_poly.pdbx_strand_id
1 'polypeptide(L)'
;MGKNLIIKQIDELQDDFNRISTYIGENPELGHEEYKACKILTEELEKHGFSVEIGTCGLPTAFTAAYDSGKEGPVIGYMSEYDALPEVGHACGHNLIGTMGIAAGIGLSKVIHETGGKVIVFGTPAEETKGGKVTMAEAGIFDVLDAAIMVHPLDNFVKSGSSLAMDAIQFEFFGKSAHAAASPHLGINALDAVLQTFNSINALRQHIKPDARIHGIITEGGKAANVVPDYAVAQFYVRAAKREYVNELVEKVKKCAEGAALQTGAEMKWSFYEFSYDDMVTNSPLSEAFNKELLSLGVNEAEILEQKDGSGSLDMGNVSQVAPSIHPYIKICNESYACHTHEFREAAMTEQAKEAMILGAKAMAFTGYEVLTNQELLKQMKKDFESNKALA
;
A
#
# COMPACT_ATOMS: atom_id res chain seq x y z
N MET A 1 -29.42 6.49 15.68
CA MET A 1 -30.23 5.65 14.77
C MET A 1 -29.38 5.11 13.62
N GLY A 2 -28.61 5.95 12.91
CA GLY A 2 -27.75 5.50 11.80
C GLY A 2 -26.81 4.33 12.11
N LYS A 3 -25.99 4.42 13.16
CA LYS A 3 -25.08 3.32 13.57
C LYS A 3 -25.77 1.95 13.80
N ASN A 4 -27.00 1.95 14.35
CA ASN A 4 -27.76 0.71 14.52
C ASN A 4 -28.23 0.12 13.19
N LEU A 5 -28.57 0.96 12.21
CA LEU A 5 -28.93 0.51 10.86
C LEU A 5 -27.72 -0.07 10.13
N ILE A 6 -26.54 0.55 10.29
CA ILE A 6 -25.28 0.02 9.75
C ILE A 6 -24.98 -1.36 10.34
N ILE A 7 -25.02 -1.51 11.68
CA ILE A 7 -24.81 -2.81 12.35
C ILE A 7 -25.80 -3.84 11.79
N LYS A 8 -27.08 -3.52 11.80
CA LYS A 8 -28.14 -4.42 11.33
C LYS A 8 -27.85 -4.90 9.90
N GLN A 9 -27.49 -3.98 9.00
CA GLN A 9 -27.21 -4.32 7.61
C GLN A 9 -25.99 -5.23 7.46
N ILE A 10 -24.91 -4.93 8.17
CA ILE A 10 -23.68 -5.74 8.10
C ILE A 10 -23.93 -7.13 8.69
N ASP A 11 -24.66 -7.23 9.80
CA ASP A 11 -25.00 -8.51 10.45
C ASP A 11 -25.93 -9.37 9.58
N GLU A 12 -26.93 -8.77 8.94
CA GLU A 12 -27.84 -9.48 8.02
C GLU A 12 -27.11 -10.03 6.78
N LEU A 13 -25.98 -9.44 6.38
CA LEU A 13 -25.16 -9.84 5.23
C LEU A 13 -23.90 -10.63 5.61
N GLN A 14 -23.71 -10.94 6.90
CA GLN A 14 -22.49 -11.58 7.39
C GLN A 14 -22.17 -12.89 6.65
N ASP A 15 -23.17 -13.72 6.39
CA ASP A 15 -22.97 -15.00 5.69
C ASP A 15 -22.49 -14.80 4.25
N ASP A 16 -22.97 -13.75 3.56
CA ASP A 16 -22.51 -13.40 2.22
C ASP A 16 -21.07 -12.89 2.24
N PHE A 17 -20.71 -12.03 3.20
CA PHE A 17 -19.32 -11.57 3.35
C PHE A 17 -18.37 -12.71 3.70
N ASN A 18 -18.78 -13.61 4.59
CA ASN A 18 -18.00 -14.80 4.94
C ASN A 18 -17.76 -15.69 3.71
N ARG A 19 -18.80 -15.89 2.88
CA ARG A 19 -18.71 -16.63 1.63
C ARG A 19 -17.77 -15.96 0.63
N ILE A 20 -17.81 -14.63 0.51
CA ILE A 20 -16.93 -13.87 -0.38
C ILE A 20 -15.48 -14.00 0.07
N SER A 21 -15.18 -13.75 1.35
CA SER A 21 -13.83 -13.87 1.89
C SER A 21 -13.28 -15.28 1.75
N THR A 22 -14.08 -16.32 2.03
CA THR A 22 -13.66 -17.71 1.81
C THR A 22 -13.41 -18.01 0.33
N TYR A 23 -14.28 -17.55 -0.57
CA TYR A 23 -14.08 -17.77 -2.01
C TYR A 23 -12.79 -17.15 -2.53
N ILE A 24 -12.49 -15.90 -2.14
CA ILE A 24 -11.24 -15.22 -2.49
C ILE A 24 -10.05 -15.98 -1.87
N GLY A 25 -10.13 -16.33 -0.59
CA GLY A 25 -9.11 -17.11 0.12
C GLY A 25 -8.77 -18.46 -0.53
N GLU A 26 -9.77 -19.16 -1.07
CA GLU A 26 -9.63 -20.44 -1.76
C GLU A 26 -9.20 -20.31 -3.23
N ASN A 27 -9.27 -19.11 -3.80
CA ASN A 27 -8.92 -18.82 -5.19
C ASN A 27 -7.87 -17.70 -5.26
N PRO A 28 -6.67 -17.90 -4.70
CA PRO A 28 -5.64 -16.87 -4.69
C PRO A 28 -5.23 -16.51 -6.12
N GLU A 29 -5.19 -15.21 -6.41
CA GLU A 29 -4.77 -14.63 -7.68
C GLU A 29 -3.68 -13.59 -7.42
N LEU A 30 -2.64 -13.58 -8.26
CA LEU A 30 -1.50 -12.67 -8.08
C LEU A 30 -1.86 -11.24 -8.49
N GLY A 31 -0.98 -10.30 -8.11
CA GLY A 31 -1.01 -8.91 -8.55
C GLY A 31 -1.29 -8.75 -10.06
N HIS A 32 -2.33 -7.98 -10.41
CA HIS A 32 -2.83 -7.76 -11.78
C HIS A 32 -3.52 -8.95 -12.47
N GLU A 33 -3.76 -10.04 -11.74
CA GLU A 33 -4.42 -11.25 -12.22
C GLU A 33 -5.68 -11.59 -11.39
N GLU A 34 -6.11 -10.70 -10.51
CA GLU A 34 -7.18 -10.87 -9.51
C GLU A 34 -8.60 -10.76 -10.08
N TYR A 35 -8.85 -11.40 -11.23
CA TYR A 35 -10.11 -11.31 -11.96
C TYR A 35 -11.30 -11.89 -11.20
N LYS A 36 -11.12 -13.03 -10.51
CA LYS A 36 -12.20 -13.65 -9.72
C LYS A 36 -12.53 -12.81 -8.50
N ALA A 37 -11.51 -12.32 -7.79
CA ALA A 37 -11.72 -11.49 -6.60
C ALA A 37 -12.37 -10.15 -6.97
N CYS A 38 -11.86 -9.46 -7.99
CA CYS A 38 -12.46 -8.24 -8.53
C CYS A 38 -13.92 -8.46 -8.91
N LYS A 39 -14.22 -9.55 -9.63
CA LYS A 39 -15.58 -9.89 -10.07
C LYS A 39 -16.54 -10.13 -8.89
N ILE A 40 -16.18 -10.97 -7.92
CA ILE A 40 -17.12 -11.29 -6.83
C ILE A 40 -17.40 -10.08 -5.93
N LEU A 41 -16.40 -9.22 -5.71
CA LEU A 41 -16.56 -7.99 -4.93
C LEU A 41 -17.47 -6.98 -5.65
N THR A 42 -17.27 -6.79 -6.95
CA THR A 42 -18.05 -5.86 -7.77
C THR A 42 -19.49 -6.32 -7.95
N GLU A 43 -19.73 -7.62 -8.22
CA GLU A 43 -21.08 -8.20 -8.29
C GLU A 43 -21.85 -8.01 -6.98
N GLU A 44 -21.18 -8.09 -5.82
CA GLU A 44 -21.83 -7.83 -4.54
C GLU A 44 -22.20 -6.35 -4.38
N LEU A 45 -21.28 -5.43 -4.71
CA LEU A 45 -21.55 -4.00 -4.65
C LEU A 45 -22.72 -3.57 -5.57
N GLU A 46 -22.79 -4.12 -6.79
CA GLU A 46 -23.89 -3.86 -7.73
C GLU A 46 -25.25 -4.29 -7.18
N LYS A 47 -25.33 -5.46 -6.51
CA LYS A 47 -26.58 -5.91 -5.84
C LYS A 47 -27.08 -4.92 -4.80
N HIS A 48 -26.18 -4.17 -4.18
CA HIS A 48 -26.50 -3.16 -3.17
C HIS A 48 -26.66 -1.74 -3.74
N GLY A 49 -26.69 -1.61 -5.06
CA GLY A 49 -27.04 -0.36 -5.76
C GLY A 49 -25.87 0.58 -6.00
N PHE A 50 -24.62 0.10 -5.87
CA PHE A 50 -23.45 0.87 -6.26
C PHE A 50 -23.35 0.95 -7.79
N SER A 51 -22.94 2.11 -8.30
CA SER A 51 -22.51 2.26 -9.69
C SER A 51 -21.06 1.82 -9.78
N VAL A 52 -20.79 0.71 -10.46
CA VAL A 52 -19.46 0.10 -10.55
C VAL A 52 -18.82 0.37 -11.92
N GLU A 53 -17.56 0.79 -11.89
CA GLU A 53 -16.66 0.86 -13.04
C GLU A 53 -15.46 -0.05 -12.78
N ILE A 54 -15.23 -1.03 -13.67
CA ILE A 54 -14.09 -1.95 -13.63
C ILE A 54 -13.06 -1.50 -14.67
N GLY A 55 -11.77 -1.68 -14.39
CA GLY A 55 -10.70 -1.27 -15.29
C GLY A 55 -10.18 0.15 -15.04
N THR A 56 -10.46 0.71 -13.85
CA THR A 56 -10.15 2.12 -13.55
C THR A 56 -8.65 2.38 -13.56
N CYS A 57 -8.26 3.59 -13.99
CA CYS A 57 -6.86 4.00 -14.14
C CYS A 57 -6.02 3.09 -15.06
N GLY A 58 -6.67 2.39 -16.01
CA GLY A 58 -5.98 1.49 -16.93
C GLY A 58 -5.55 0.16 -16.31
N LEU A 59 -5.99 -0.15 -15.10
CA LEU A 59 -5.70 -1.40 -14.39
C LEU A 59 -6.90 -2.36 -14.52
N PRO A 60 -6.79 -3.47 -15.28
CA PRO A 60 -7.94 -4.34 -15.62
C PRO A 60 -8.70 -4.91 -14.42
N THR A 61 -8.01 -5.14 -13.30
CA THR A 61 -8.58 -5.72 -12.08
C THR A 61 -8.85 -4.67 -11.00
N ALA A 62 -8.63 -3.37 -11.26
CA ALA A 62 -9.07 -2.30 -10.37
C ALA A 62 -10.54 -1.94 -10.61
N PHE A 63 -11.24 -1.45 -9.59
CA PHE A 63 -12.59 -0.93 -9.76
C PHE A 63 -12.86 0.30 -8.89
N THR A 64 -13.87 1.07 -9.29
CA THR A 64 -14.48 2.12 -8.47
C THR A 64 -15.97 1.88 -8.39
N ALA A 65 -16.49 1.77 -7.17
CA ALA A 65 -17.90 1.56 -6.90
C ALA A 65 -18.44 2.73 -6.08
N ALA A 66 -19.31 3.55 -6.66
CA ALA A 66 -19.83 4.74 -6.02
C ALA A 66 -21.32 4.61 -5.65
N TYR A 67 -21.68 5.10 -4.46
CA TYR A 67 -23.05 5.31 -4.02
C TYR A 67 -23.21 6.76 -3.58
N ASP A 68 -24.02 7.52 -4.30
CA ASP A 68 -24.19 8.96 -4.13
C ASP A 68 -25.58 9.27 -3.54
N SER A 69 -25.63 10.07 -2.48
CA SER A 69 -26.90 10.48 -1.87
C SER A 69 -27.66 11.50 -2.71
N GLY A 70 -26.98 12.17 -3.65
CA GLY A 70 -27.47 13.34 -4.37
C GLY A 70 -27.54 14.61 -3.50
N LYS A 71 -27.05 14.56 -2.26
CA LYS A 71 -27.00 15.68 -1.32
C LYS A 71 -25.54 16.04 -1.04
N GLU A 72 -25.29 17.32 -0.81
CA GLU A 72 -23.96 17.80 -0.39
C GLU A 72 -23.50 17.08 0.89
N GLY A 73 -22.20 16.79 0.96
CA GLY A 73 -21.57 16.18 2.12
C GLY A 73 -20.21 15.59 1.78
N PRO A 74 -19.48 15.08 2.78
CA PRO A 74 -18.17 14.48 2.58
C PRO A 74 -18.18 13.27 1.65
N VAL A 75 -17.03 13.00 1.04
CA VAL A 75 -16.79 11.78 0.23
C VAL A 75 -15.89 10.82 1.01
N ILE A 76 -16.45 9.65 1.35
CA ILE A 76 -15.75 8.60 2.10
C ILE A 76 -15.31 7.50 1.14
N GLY A 77 -14.01 7.20 1.13
CA GLY A 77 -13.38 6.14 0.34
C GLY A 77 -12.99 4.96 1.21
N TYR A 78 -13.31 3.74 0.76
CA TYR A 78 -12.82 2.50 1.34
C TYR A 78 -11.89 1.77 0.36
N MET A 79 -10.71 1.38 0.82
CA MET A 79 -9.75 0.63 -0.01
C MET A 79 -9.94 -0.87 0.22
N SER A 80 -10.05 -1.62 -0.87
CA SER A 80 -10.25 -3.06 -0.90
C SER A 80 -9.12 -3.72 -1.68
N GLU A 81 -8.18 -4.35 -0.99
CA GLU A 81 -7.12 -5.18 -1.58
C GLU A 81 -7.57 -6.63 -1.68
N TYR A 82 -7.01 -7.38 -2.64
CA TYR A 82 -7.41 -8.75 -2.92
C TYR A 82 -6.39 -9.54 -3.77
N ASP A 83 -5.14 -9.09 -3.84
CA ASP A 83 -4.05 -9.86 -4.41
C ASP A 83 -3.48 -10.87 -3.42
N ALA A 84 -2.90 -11.94 -3.96
CA ALA A 84 -2.25 -13.00 -3.22
C ALA A 84 -0.75 -13.02 -3.51
N LEU A 85 -0.01 -13.71 -2.65
CA LEU A 85 1.42 -13.93 -2.79
C LEU A 85 1.72 -15.25 -3.53
N PRO A 86 2.81 -15.31 -4.33
CA PRO A 86 3.26 -16.56 -4.95
C PRO A 86 3.47 -17.66 -3.92
N GLU A 87 3.01 -18.88 -4.25
CA GLU A 87 3.16 -20.13 -3.46
C GLU A 87 2.43 -20.16 -2.09
N VAL A 88 2.28 -19.02 -1.42
CA VAL A 88 1.69 -18.94 -0.07
C VAL A 88 0.25 -18.42 -0.05
N GLY A 89 -0.30 -17.92 -1.17
CA GLY A 89 -1.69 -17.47 -1.27
C GLY A 89 -1.95 -16.18 -0.49
N HIS A 90 -3.14 -16.01 0.10
CA HIS A 90 -3.49 -14.83 0.91
C HIS A 90 -2.84 -14.82 2.29
N ALA A 91 -1.51 -14.98 2.34
CA ALA A 91 -0.72 -14.95 3.56
C ALA A 91 -0.53 -13.54 4.16
N CYS A 92 -1.08 -12.51 3.52
CA CYS A 92 -1.24 -11.16 4.07
C CYS A 92 -2.72 -10.84 4.43
N GLY A 93 -3.64 -11.79 4.19
CA GLY A 93 -5.05 -11.66 4.57
C GLY A 93 -5.88 -10.72 3.68
N HIS A 94 -5.46 -10.47 2.44
CA HIS A 94 -6.16 -9.56 1.52
C HIS A 94 -7.59 -10.04 1.18
N ASN A 95 -7.89 -11.34 1.31
CA ASN A 95 -9.26 -11.84 1.25
C ASN A 95 -10.19 -11.19 2.30
N LEU A 96 -9.67 -10.88 3.49
CA LEU A 96 -10.38 -10.15 4.54
C LEU A 96 -10.44 -8.66 4.22
N ILE A 97 -9.33 -8.05 3.78
CA ILE A 97 -9.26 -6.61 3.47
C ILE A 97 -10.30 -6.22 2.41
N GLY A 98 -10.30 -6.91 1.28
CA GLY A 98 -11.23 -6.64 0.19
C GLY A 98 -12.68 -6.73 0.65
N THR A 99 -12.98 -7.77 1.42
CA THR A 99 -14.32 -8.01 1.97
C THR A 99 -14.73 -6.97 3.03
N MET A 100 -13.81 -6.56 3.92
CA MET A 100 -14.06 -5.50 4.90
C MET A 100 -14.42 -4.18 4.22
N GLY A 101 -13.68 -3.81 3.18
CA GLY A 101 -13.93 -2.57 2.43
C GLY A 101 -15.32 -2.54 1.78
N ILE A 102 -15.74 -3.62 1.11
CA ILE A 102 -17.09 -3.68 0.51
C ILE A 102 -18.18 -3.70 1.59
N ALA A 103 -17.97 -4.42 2.69
CA ALA A 103 -18.95 -4.52 3.77
C ALA A 103 -19.14 -3.18 4.47
N ALA A 104 -18.05 -2.43 4.70
CA ALA A 104 -18.09 -1.09 5.24
C ALA A 104 -18.83 -0.12 4.30
N GLY A 105 -18.51 -0.16 3.00
CA GLY A 105 -19.18 0.63 1.97
C GLY A 105 -20.68 0.36 1.91
N ILE A 106 -21.07 -0.91 1.83
CA ILE A 106 -22.48 -1.34 1.82
C ILE A 106 -23.20 -0.92 3.09
N GLY A 107 -22.60 -1.13 4.26
CA GLY A 107 -23.18 -0.73 5.54
C GLY A 107 -23.43 0.78 5.61
N LEU A 108 -22.43 1.59 5.25
CA LEU A 108 -22.54 3.05 5.27
C LEU A 108 -23.56 3.55 4.24
N SER A 109 -23.63 2.96 3.04
CA SER A 109 -24.56 3.34 1.96
C SER A 109 -26.02 3.46 2.43
N LYS A 110 -26.43 2.65 3.43
CA LYS A 110 -27.82 2.60 3.90
C LYS A 110 -28.26 3.83 4.69
N VAL A 111 -27.31 4.61 5.21
CA VAL A 111 -27.61 5.83 5.99
C VAL A 111 -27.30 7.13 5.25
N ILE A 112 -26.65 7.06 4.07
CA ILE A 112 -26.13 8.28 3.42
C ILE A 112 -27.22 9.22 2.91
N HIS A 113 -28.42 8.68 2.66
CA HIS A 113 -29.57 9.49 2.28
C HIS A 113 -30.01 10.43 3.42
N GLU A 114 -29.71 10.11 4.68
CA GLU A 114 -29.97 10.96 5.84
C GLU A 114 -28.84 11.97 6.07
N THR A 115 -27.58 11.53 5.92
CA THR A 115 -26.39 12.33 6.23
C THR A 115 -25.96 13.26 5.09
N GLY A 116 -26.29 12.91 3.85
CA GLY A 116 -25.68 13.49 2.65
C GLY A 116 -24.28 12.91 2.36
N GLY A 117 -23.66 13.37 1.27
CA GLY A 117 -22.34 12.93 0.84
C GLY A 117 -22.35 11.73 -0.09
N LYS A 118 -21.19 11.08 -0.22
CA LYS A 118 -20.92 9.97 -1.14
C LYS A 118 -20.03 8.93 -0.50
N VAL A 119 -20.28 7.66 -0.82
CA VAL A 119 -19.42 6.53 -0.45
C VAL A 119 -18.83 5.94 -1.72
N ILE A 120 -17.52 5.71 -1.71
CA ILE A 120 -16.80 5.09 -2.82
C ILE A 120 -15.99 3.90 -2.27
N VAL A 121 -16.14 2.73 -2.87
CA VAL A 121 -15.26 1.59 -2.63
C VAL A 121 -14.32 1.45 -3.81
N PHE A 122 -13.02 1.43 -3.54
CA PHE A 122 -11.98 1.26 -4.53
C PHE A 122 -11.42 -0.15 -4.43
N GLY A 123 -11.49 -0.89 -5.53
CA GLY A 123 -10.73 -2.11 -5.68
C GLY A 123 -9.30 -1.79 -6.07
N THR A 124 -8.36 -2.13 -5.20
CA THR A 124 -6.95 -1.75 -5.30
C THR A 124 -6.09 -3.00 -5.46
N PRO A 125 -5.78 -3.41 -6.70
CA PRO A 125 -5.03 -4.64 -6.97
C PRO A 125 -3.53 -4.47 -6.69
N ALA A 126 -2.81 -5.60 -6.69
CA ALA A 126 -1.37 -5.66 -6.78
C ALA A 126 -0.57 -4.89 -5.71
N GLU A 127 -1.06 -4.77 -4.47
CA GLU A 127 -0.33 -4.11 -3.37
C GLU A 127 1.07 -4.72 -3.17
N GLU A 128 1.15 -6.06 -3.19
CA GLU A 128 2.35 -6.84 -2.86
C GLU A 128 3.43 -6.83 -3.95
N THR A 129 3.11 -6.31 -5.14
CA THR A 129 4.00 -6.37 -6.30
C THR A 129 4.33 -4.99 -6.84
N LYS A 130 3.32 -4.26 -7.27
CA LYS A 130 3.48 -3.02 -8.02
C LYS A 130 2.72 -1.85 -7.39
N GLY A 131 1.99 -2.07 -6.31
CA GLY A 131 1.25 -1.03 -5.61
C GLY A 131 0.20 -0.40 -6.51
N GLY A 132 -0.94 -1.08 -6.73
CA GLY A 132 -2.01 -0.52 -7.57
C GLY A 132 -2.46 0.87 -7.12
N LYS A 133 -2.40 1.16 -5.80
CA LYS A 133 -2.73 2.50 -5.28
C LYS A 133 -1.76 3.57 -5.73
N VAL A 134 -0.49 3.26 -6.06
CA VAL A 134 0.47 4.21 -6.63
C VAL A 134 -0.06 4.74 -7.96
N THR A 135 -0.38 3.85 -8.91
CA THR A 135 -0.92 4.22 -10.22
C THR A 135 -2.26 4.95 -10.10
N MET A 136 -3.12 4.51 -9.17
CA MET A 136 -4.42 5.14 -8.94
C MET A 136 -4.30 6.55 -8.33
N ALA A 137 -3.35 6.76 -7.41
CA ALA A 137 -3.08 8.07 -6.83
C ALA A 137 -2.49 9.04 -7.85
N GLU A 138 -1.54 8.59 -8.70
CA GLU A 138 -0.99 9.39 -9.79
C GLU A 138 -2.06 9.83 -10.81
N ALA A 139 -3.07 8.98 -11.03
CA ALA A 139 -4.22 9.30 -11.88
C ALA A 139 -5.22 10.29 -11.24
N GLY A 140 -5.02 10.66 -9.97
CA GLY A 140 -5.86 11.63 -9.25
C GLY A 140 -7.22 11.09 -8.80
N ILE A 141 -7.44 9.76 -8.81
CA ILE A 141 -8.77 9.20 -8.51
C ILE A 141 -9.17 9.40 -7.04
N PHE A 142 -8.19 9.55 -6.14
CA PHE A 142 -8.40 9.73 -4.72
C PHE A 142 -8.54 11.21 -4.29
N ASP A 143 -8.27 12.17 -5.19
CA ASP A 143 -8.26 13.61 -4.86
C ASP A 143 -9.63 14.13 -4.39
N VAL A 144 -10.69 13.40 -4.73
CA VAL A 144 -12.07 13.74 -4.34
C VAL A 144 -12.40 13.38 -2.89
N LEU A 145 -11.54 12.60 -2.21
CA LEU A 145 -11.85 12.01 -0.91
C LEU A 145 -11.61 12.98 0.25
N ASP A 146 -12.59 13.07 1.14
CA ASP A 146 -12.43 13.70 2.46
C ASP A 146 -11.86 12.71 3.49
N ALA A 147 -12.01 11.40 3.25
CA ALA A 147 -11.44 10.34 4.08
C ALA A 147 -11.18 9.09 3.23
N ALA A 148 -9.99 8.51 3.36
CA ALA A 148 -9.63 7.20 2.81
C ALA A 148 -9.33 6.23 3.96
N ILE A 149 -10.14 5.16 4.06
CA ILE A 149 -10.13 4.24 5.20
C ILE A 149 -9.83 2.83 4.70
N MET A 150 -8.85 2.19 5.31
CA MET A 150 -8.49 0.79 5.09
C MET A 150 -8.16 0.15 6.44
N VAL A 151 -8.41 -1.15 6.61
CA VAL A 151 -8.04 -1.90 7.82
C VAL A 151 -7.33 -3.18 7.41
N HIS A 152 -6.19 -3.45 8.02
CA HIS A 152 -5.39 -4.63 7.73
C HIS A 152 -5.53 -5.70 8.82
N PRO A 153 -5.64 -7.00 8.50
CA PRO A 153 -5.63 -8.06 9.51
C PRO A 153 -4.25 -8.21 10.16
N LEU A 154 -4.20 -8.51 11.47
CA LEU A 154 -2.98 -8.81 12.22
C LEU A 154 -3.29 -9.68 13.43
N ASP A 155 -2.28 -10.04 14.22
CA ASP A 155 -2.42 -10.70 15.52
C ASP A 155 -2.82 -9.75 16.68
N ASN A 156 -2.90 -8.44 16.42
CA ASN A 156 -3.23 -7.41 17.41
C ASN A 156 -4.11 -6.29 16.82
N PHE A 157 -4.85 -5.60 17.68
CA PHE A 157 -5.43 -4.30 17.33
C PHE A 157 -4.31 -3.26 17.39
N VAL A 158 -4.09 -2.53 16.30
CA VAL A 158 -3.04 -1.51 16.25
C VAL A 158 -3.61 -0.25 15.61
N LYS A 159 -3.30 0.90 16.18
CA LYS A 159 -3.68 2.20 15.62
C LYS A 159 -3.03 2.40 14.24
N SER A 160 -3.60 3.30 13.45
CA SER A 160 -2.97 3.72 12.20
C SER A 160 -1.60 4.30 12.48
N GLY A 161 -0.59 3.84 11.73
CA GLY A 161 0.81 4.16 11.97
C GLY A 161 1.48 4.88 10.82
N SER A 162 2.78 4.67 10.68
CA SER A 162 3.60 5.16 9.56
C SER A 162 4.19 3.98 8.78
N SER A 163 4.76 4.27 7.62
CA SER A 163 5.49 3.32 6.77
C SER A 163 6.73 4.01 6.20
N LEU A 164 7.66 3.23 5.65
CA LEU A 164 8.84 3.79 4.99
C LEU A 164 8.53 4.12 3.54
N ALA A 165 9.00 5.28 3.10
CA ALA A 165 9.13 5.57 1.68
C ALA A 165 10.24 4.72 1.06
N MET A 166 10.07 4.33 -0.20
CA MET A 166 11.02 3.52 -0.96
C MET A 166 11.06 3.90 -2.44
N ASP A 167 12.27 3.88 -3.00
CA ASP A 167 12.51 3.77 -4.45
C ASP A 167 13.38 2.56 -4.80
N ALA A 168 13.04 1.91 -5.91
CA ALA A 168 13.77 0.80 -6.50
C ALA A 168 14.51 1.26 -7.77
N ILE A 169 15.80 1.60 -7.66
CA ILE A 169 16.59 2.18 -8.75
C ILE A 169 17.51 1.16 -9.42
N GLN A 170 17.52 1.15 -10.75
CA GLN A 170 18.42 0.36 -11.58
C GLN A 170 19.42 1.27 -12.28
N PHE A 171 20.67 0.84 -12.35
CA PHE A 171 21.73 1.45 -13.14
C PHE A 171 22.26 0.45 -14.16
N GLU A 172 22.27 0.85 -15.42
CA GLU A 172 22.83 0.09 -16.54
C GLU A 172 24.08 0.83 -17.06
N PHE A 173 25.21 0.13 -17.10
CA PHE A 173 26.47 0.66 -17.60
C PHE A 173 26.83 0.01 -18.93
N PHE A 174 27.16 0.83 -19.91
CA PHE A 174 27.57 0.42 -21.25
C PHE A 174 29.02 0.82 -21.50
N GLY A 175 29.85 -0.18 -21.75
CA GLY A 175 31.28 -0.05 -21.98
C GLY A 175 31.68 -0.54 -23.36
N LYS A 176 32.85 -1.18 -23.43
CA LYS A 176 33.40 -1.71 -24.68
C LYS A 176 34.27 -2.93 -24.41
N SER A 177 33.91 -4.03 -25.06
CA SER A 177 34.60 -5.31 -24.91
C SER A 177 36.03 -5.23 -25.46
N ALA A 178 36.94 -5.89 -24.75
CA ALA A 178 38.33 -6.10 -25.17
C ALA A 178 38.88 -7.40 -24.57
N HIS A 179 39.96 -7.94 -25.16
CA HIS A 179 40.61 -9.10 -24.58
C HIS A 179 41.35 -8.70 -23.30
N ALA A 180 40.93 -9.23 -22.15
CA ALA A 180 41.37 -8.76 -20.83
C ALA A 180 42.90 -8.83 -20.64
N ALA A 181 43.55 -9.89 -21.14
CA ALA A 181 45.01 -10.03 -21.05
C ALA A 181 45.79 -9.33 -22.18
N ALA A 182 45.28 -9.32 -23.41
CA ALA A 182 46.05 -8.92 -24.59
C ALA A 182 45.92 -7.44 -24.94
N SER A 183 44.73 -6.86 -24.74
CA SER A 183 44.43 -5.48 -25.17
C SER A 183 43.43 -4.77 -24.26
N PRO A 184 43.56 -4.84 -22.91
CA PRO A 184 42.60 -4.22 -22.00
C PRO A 184 42.45 -2.71 -22.20
N HIS A 185 43.54 -2.03 -22.62
CA HIS A 185 43.58 -0.59 -22.89
C HIS A 185 42.67 -0.11 -24.04
N LEU A 186 42.10 -1.02 -24.85
CA LEU A 186 41.15 -0.69 -25.91
C LEU A 186 39.68 -0.78 -25.45
N GLY A 187 39.45 -1.31 -24.25
CA GLY A 187 38.12 -1.54 -23.66
C GLY A 187 37.70 -0.46 -22.67
N ILE A 188 36.42 -0.50 -22.31
CA ILE A 188 35.80 0.32 -21.26
C ILE A 188 35.04 -0.67 -20.38
N ASN A 189 35.40 -0.80 -19.12
CA ASN A 189 34.90 -1.86 -18.26
C ASN A 189 33.62 -1.44 -17.53
N ALA A 190 32.47 -1.96 -17.97
CA ALA A 190 31.18 -1.68 -17.36
C ALA A 190 31.06 -2.28 -15.94
N LEU A 191 31.69 -3.45 -15.68
CA LEU A 191 31.69 -4.04 -14.35
C LEU A 191 32.46 -3.17 -13.35
N ASP A 192 33.57 -2.54 -13.76
CA ASP A 192 34.29 -1.61 -12.90
C ASP A 192 33.41 -0.42 -12.52
N ALA A 193 32.55 0.07 -13.42
CA ALA A 193 31.60 1.15 -13.12
C ALA A 193 30.58 0.72 -12.06
N VAL A 194 30.06 -0.51 -12.15
CA VAL A 194 29.21 -1.09 -11.10
C VAL A 194 29.97 -1.16 -9.76
N LEU A 195 31.18 -1.70 -9.74
CA LEU A 195 31.97 -1.83 -8.51
C LEU A 195 32.28 -0.47 -7.87
N GLN A 196 32.59 0.55 -8.68
CA GLN A 196 32.81 1.91 -8.18
C GLN A 196 31.52 2.56 -7.66
N THR A 197 30.36 2.21 -8.24
CA THR A 197 29.06 2.64 -7.72
C THR A 197 28.84 2.06 -6.31
N PHE A 198 29.07 0.76 -6.11
CA PHE A 198 28.99 0.12 -4.79
C PHE A 198 29.96 0.75 -3.79
N ASN A 199 31.22 1.00 -4.17
CA ASN A 199 32.20 1.63 -3.29
C ASN A 199 31.81 3.05 -2.89
N SER A 200 31.29 3.84 -3.84
CA SER A 200 30.82 5.20 -3.59
C SER A 200 29.61 5.21 -2.64
N ILE A 201 28.67 4.29 -2.83
CA ILE A 201 27.52 4.11 -1.92
C ILE A 201 27.98 3.66 -0.53
N ASN A 202 28.98 2.77 -0.44
CA ASN A 202 29.55 2.35 0.85
C ASN A 202 30.09 3.54 1.65
N ALA A 203 30.77 4.48 0.98
CA ALA A 203 31.23 5.72 1.62
C ALA A 203 30.06 6.66 1.97
N LEU A 204 29.06 6.79 1.08
CA LEU A 204 27.87 7.61 1.31
C LEU A 204 27.13 7.22 2.60
N ARG A 205 27.07 5.93 2.97
CA ARG A 205 26.36 5.45 4.16
C ARG A 205 26.84 6.06 5.49
N GLN A 206 28.07 6.60 5.56
CA GLN A 206 28.51 7.34 6.75
C GLN A 206 27.72 8.66 6.96
N HIS A 207 27.08 9.17 5.91
CA HIS A 207 26.49 10.50 5.85
C HIS A 207 24.98 10.48 5.56
N ILE A 208 24.30 9.37 5.84
CA ILE A 208 22.84 9.26 5.76
C ILE A 208 22.21 9.26 7.15
N LYS A 209 20.91 9.59 7.25
CA LYS A 209 20.19 9.53 8.53
C LYS A 209 20.10 8.08 9.07
N PRO A 210 20.03 7.89 10.40
CA PRO A 210 19.97 6.56 11.02
C PRO A 210 18.75 5.71 10.60
N ASP A 211 17.66 6.33 10.18
CA ASP A 211 16.44 5.66 9.70
C ASP A 211 16.51 5.23 8.23
N ALA A 212 17.53 5.67 7.48
CA ALA A 212 17.63 5.38 6.05
C ALA A 212 18.47 4.14 5.74
N ARG A 213 18.15 3.45 4.64
CA ARG A 213 18.88 2.29 4.14
C ARG A 213 19.09 2.39 2.62
N ILE A 214 20.29 2.00 2.18
CA ILE A 214 20.62 1.79 0.76
C ILE A 214 21.24 0.40 0.64
N HIS A 215 20.59 -0.50 -0.07
CA HIS A 215 21.06 -1.87 -0.29
C HIS A 215 20.77 -2.30 -1.71
N GLY A 216 21.59 -3.19 -2.27
CA GLY A 216 21.47 -3.56 -3.67
C GLY A 216 22.31 -4.76 -4.07
N ILE A 217 22.12 -5.20 -5.31
CA ILE A 217 22.76 -6.37 -5.92
C ILE A 217 23.29 -6.03 -7.31
N ILE A 218 24.19 -6.88 -7.80
CA ILE A 218 24.64 -6.88 -9.20
C ILE A 218 23.81 -7.96 -9.91
N THR A 219 22.93 -7.55 -10.82
CA THR A 219 22.08 -8.49 -11.57
C THR A 219 22.79 -9.02 -12.82
N GLU A 220 23.69 -8.22 -13.41
CA GLU A 220 24.52 -8.60 -14.54
C GLU A 220 25.93 -8.04 -14.35
N GLY A 221 26.95 -8.90 -14.43
CA GLY A 221 28.34 -8.54 -14.10
C GLY A 221 29.39 -9.03 -15.10
N GLY A 222 28.97 -9.39 -16.32
CA GLY A 222 29.85 -9.98 -17.35
C GLY A 222 29.75 -11.51 -17.44
N LYS A 223 30.11 -12.03 -18.62
CA LYS A 223 29.86 -13.45 -18.98
C LYS A 223 31.11 -14.33 -19.04
N ALA A 224 32.29 -13.75 -19.18
CA ALA A 224 33.55 -14.48 -19.33
C ALA A 224 34.73 -13.70 -18.73
N ALA A 225 35.52 -14.35 -17.89
CA ALA A 225 36.61 -13.69 -17.15
C ALA A 225 37.76 -13.17 -18.03
N ASN A 226 37.92 -13.69 -19.25
CA ASN A 226 38.96 -13.27 -20.20
C ASN A 226 38.50 -12.12 -21.13
N VAL A 227 37.29 -11.60 -20.97
CA VAL A 227 36.71 -10.50 -21.74
C VAL A 227 36.39 -9.35 -20.80
N VAL A 228 36.78 -8.13 -21.16
CA VAL A 228 36.36 -6.92 -20.45
C VAL A 228 34.85 -6.75 -20.62
N PRO A 229 34.04 -6.73 -19.54
CA PRO A 229 32.58 -6.56 -19.65
C PRO A 229 32.20 -5.23 -20.30
N ASP A 230 31.39 -5.29 -21.35
CA ASP A 230 30.80 -4.12 -22.03
C ASP A 230 29.39 -3.78 -21.55
N TYR A 231 28.81 -4.60 -20.70
CA TYR A 231 27.52 -4.35 -20.09
C TYR A 231 27.47 -4.91 -18.67
N ALA A 232 26.97 -4.12 -17.73
CA ALA A 232 26.75 -4.52 -16.35
C ALA A 232 25.58 -3.75 -15.74
N VAL A 233 24.87 -4.37 -14.81
CA VAL A 233 23.65 -3.82 -14.20
C VAL A 233 23.69 -3.98 -12.68
N ALA A 234 23.29 -2.93 -11.97
CA ALA A 234 23.09 -2.94 -10.53
C ALA A 234 21.69 -2.43 -10.18
N GLN A 235 21.08 -3.05 -9.17
CA GLN A 235 19.78 -2.65 -8.64
C GLN A 235 19.91 -2.32 -7.16
N PHE A 236 19.26 -1.25 -6.73
CA PHE A 236 19.25 -0.79 -5.34
C PHE A 236 17.85 -0.46 -4.88
N TYR A 237 17.58 -0.73 -3.61
CA TYR A 237 16.51 -0.08 -2.86
C TYR A 237 17.08 1.05 -2.02
N VAL A 238 16.35 2.17 -2.03
CA VAL A 238 16.61 3.35 -1.21
C VAL A 238 15.38 3.59 -0.35
N ARG A 239 15.53 3.52 0.97
CA ARG A 239 14.41 3.63 1.93
C ARG A 239 14.71 4.63 3.04
N ALA A 240 13.70 5.35 3.50
CA ALA A 240 13.75 6.19 4.69
C ALA A 240 12.34 6.44 5.25
N ALA A 241 12.24 7.03 6.45
CA ALA A 241 10.95 7.32 7.08
C ALA A 241 10.15 8.45 6.39
N LYS A 242 10.77 9.21 5.48
CA LYS A 242 10.16 10.35 4.79
C LYS A 242 10.51 10.36 3.30
N ARG A 243 9.51 10.52 2.44
CA ARG A 243 9.66 10.61 0.98
C ARG A 243 10.64 11.70 0.55
N GLU A 244 10.57 12.90 1.12
CA GLU A 244 11.52 13.97 0.79
C GLU A 244 12.98 13.53 0.95
N TYR A 245 13.27 12.77 2.02
CA TYR A 245 14.62 12.31 2.28
C TYR A 245 15.02 11.15 1.36
N VAL A 246 14.08 10.29 0.95
CA VAL A 246 14.32 9.30 -0.12
C VAL A 246 14.69 10.02 -1.41
N ASN A 247 13.96 11.07 -1.79
CA ASN A 247 14.26 11.86 -2.99
C ASN A 247 15.68 12.45 -2.92
N GLU A 248 16.07 13.04 -1.78
CA GLU A 248 17.44 13.52 -1.56
C GLU A 248 18.48 12.40 -1.68
N LEU A 249 18.23 11.24 -1.06
CA LEU A 249 19.15 10.10 -1.08
C LEU A 249 19.30 9.50 -2.47
N VAL A 250 18.21 9.38 -3.23
CA VAL A 250 18.21 8.87 -4.60
C VAL A 250 19.09 9.75 -5.49
N GLU A 251 19.01 11.07 -5.36
CA GLU A 251 19.90 11.98 -6.09
C GLU A 251 21.37 11.81 -5.69
N LYS A 252 21.66 11.52 -4.42
CA LYS A 252 23.03 11.17 -3.97
C LYS A 252 23.50 9.84 -4.55
N VAL A 253 22.63 8.83 -4.59
CA VAL A 253 22.92 7.50 -5.17
C VAL A 253 23.15 7.59 -6.68
N LYS A 254 22.35 8.38 -7.40
CA LYS A 254 22.57 8.68 -8.83
C LYS A 254 23.93 9.33 -9.06
N LYS A 255 24.32 10.32 -8.26
CA LYS A 255 25.65 10.96 -8.33
C LYS A 255 26.80 9.98 -8.09
N CYS A 256 26.61 8.98 -7.22
CA CYS A 256 27.60 7.90 -7.05
C CYS A 256 27.78 7.09 -8.35
N ALA A 257 26.68 6.72 -9.01
CA ALA A 257 26.71 5.99 -10.29
C ALA A 257 27.27 6.84 -11.44
N GLU A 258 26.90 8.13 -11.52
CA GLU A 258 27.45 9.09 -12.48
C GLU A 258 28.97 9.26 -12.32
N GLY A 259 29.44 9.37 -11.07
CA GLY A 259 30.87 9.43 -10.77
C GLY A 259 31.62 8.18 -11.24
N ALA A 260 31.04 7.01 -11.03
CA ALA A 260 31.61 5.74 -11.49
C ALA A 260 31.65 5.61 -13.02
N ALA A 261 30.60 6.07 -13.70
CA ALA A 261 30.58 6.15 -15.16
C ALA A 261 31.73 7.04 -15.68
N LEU A 262 31.89 8.23 -15.08
CA LEU A 262 32.95 9.17 -15.45
C LEU A 262 34.36 8.62 -15.21
N GLN A 263 34.59 7.94 -14.08
CA GLN A 263 35.89 7.34 -13.74
C GLN A 263 36.33 6.27 -14.76
N THR A 264 35.37 5.51 -15.27
CA THR A 264 35.63 4.35 -16.15
C THR A 264 35.52 4.70 -17.64
N GLY A 265 34.83 5.78 -17.97
CA GLY A 265 34.47 6.15 -19.34
C GLY A 265 33.25 5.41 -19.88
N ALA A 266 32.49 4.70 -19.04
CA ALA A 266 31.25 4.03 -19.43
C ALA A 266 30.11 5.05 -19.62
N GLU A 267 29.16 4.73 -20.51
CA GLU A 267 27.86 5.38 -20.55
C GLU A 267 26.97 4.76 -19.46
N MET A 268 26.12 5.57 -18.82
CA MET A 268 25.20 5.11 -17.78
C MET A 268 23.77 5.53 -18.10
N LYS A 269 22.83 4.61 -17.88
CA LYS A 269 21.39 4.86 -17.85
C LYS A 269 20.84 4.42 -16.51
N TRP A 270 19.75 5.06 -16.09
CA TRP A 270 19.04 4.66 -14.88
C TRP A 270 17.53 4.66 -15.10
N SER A 271 16.83 3.85 -14.31
CA SER A 271 15.37 3.78 -14.27
C SER A 271 14.91 3.36 -12.88
N PHE A 272 13.63 3.60 -12.56
CA PHE A 272 12.98 2.88 -11.48
C PHE A 272 12.46 1.55 -12.06
N TYR A 273 12.90 0.43 -11.49
CA TYR A 273 12.53 -0.90 -11.99
C TYR A 273 11.29 -1.48 -11.29
N GLU A 274 10.85 -0.84 -10.19
CA GLU A 274 9.57 -1.04 -9.51
C GLU A 274 8.97 0.33 -9.17
N PHE A 275 7.73 0.35 -8.70
CA PHE A 275 7.04 1.58 -8.33
C PHE A 275 7.61 2.22 -7.05
N SER A 276 7.42 3.53 -6.95
CA SER A 276 7.81 4.35 -5.81
C SER A 276 6.72 4.33 -4.73
N TYR A 277 7.04 3.81 -3.55
CA TYR A 277 6.11 3.76 -2.41
C TYR A 277 6.36 4.93 -1.46
N ASP A 278 5.34 5.74 -1.19
CA ASP A 278 5.47 6.89 -0.25
C ASP A 278 5.31 6.47 1.21
N ASP A 279 5.81 7.30 2.13
CA ASP A 279 5.58 7.07 3.56
C ASP A 279 4.11 7.31 3.91
N MET A 280 3.57 6.47 4.79
CA MET A 280 2.22 6.61 5.31
C MET A 280 2.14 7.78 6.28
N VAL A 281 1.34 8.78 5.89
CA VAL A 281 1.02 9.94 6.71
C VAL A 281 -0.39 9.76 7.27
N THR A 282 -0.47 9.18 8.48
CA THR A 282 -1.74 9.00 9.17
C THR A 282 -2.40 10.34 9.49
N ASN A 283 -3.68 10.47 9.14
CA ASN A 283 -4.51 11.57 9.62
C ASN A 283 -4.92 11.29 11.07
N SER A 284 -4.36 12.07 12.02
CA SER A 284 -4.49 11.76 13.45
C SER A 284 -5.93 11.83 13.94
N PRO A 285 -6.73 12.87 13.63
CA PRO A 285 -8.14 12.93 14.03
C PRO A 285 -8.98 11.77 13.47
N LEU A 286 -8.73 11.35 12.23
CA LEU A 286 -9.42 10.21 11.62
C LEU A 286 -9.04 8.89 12.31
N SER A 287 -7.77 8.70 12.67
CA SER A 287 -7.34 7.51 13.40
C SER A 287 -7.93 7.47 14.81
N GLU A 288 -8.00 8.61 15.51
CA GLU A 288 -8.65 8.71 16.83
C GLU A 288 -10.14 8.37 16.75
N ALA A 289 -10.82 8.84 15.70
CA ALA A 289 -12.21 8.48 15.43
C ALA A 289 -12.36 6.96 15.26
N PHE A 290 -11.53 6.32 14.43
CA PHE A 290 -11.55 4.86 14.24
C PHE A 290 -11.33 4.09 15.55
N ASN A 291 -10.34 4.49 16.34
CA ASN A 291 -10.06 3.85 17.62
C ASN A 291 -11.23 3.98 18.59
N LYS A 292 -11.87 5.15 18.65
CA LYS A 292 -13.10 5.36 19.45
C LYS A 292 -14.24 4.46 19.00
N GLU A 293 -14.37 4.20 17.70
CA GLU A 293 -15.39 3.29 17.18
C GLU A 293 -15.12 1.83 17.54
N LEU A 294 -13.85 1.38 17.55
CA LEU A 294 -13.49 0.06 18.08
C LEU A 294 -13.90 -0.10 19.56
N LEU A 295 -13.65 0.93 20.39
CA LEU A 295 -14.10 0.92 21.79
C LEU A 295 -15.63 0.82 21.90
N SER A 296 -16.36 1.55 21.03
CA SER A 296 -17.82 1.51 21.00
C SER A 296 -18.38 0.14 20.60
N LEU A 297 -17.59 -0.64 19.85
CA LEU A 297 -17.91 -1.99 19.41
C LEU A 297 -17.43 -3.08 20.39
N GLY A 298 -16.89 -2.68 21.55
CA GLY A 298 -16.57 -3.57 22.66
C GLY A 298 -15.09 -4.00 22.76
N VAL A 299 -14.20 -3.45 21.94
CA VAL A 299 -12.76 -3.67 22.07
C VAL A 299 -12.25 -2.93 23.31
N ASN A 300 -11.41 -3.57 24.12
CA ASN A 300 -10.82 -2.91 25.28
C ASN A 300 -9.70 -1.96 24.84
N GLU A 301 -9.66 -0.76 25.42
CA GLU A 301 -8.60 0.23 25.14
C GLU A 301 -7.19 -0.32 25.39
N ALA A 302 -7.03 -1.19 26.40
CA ALA A 302 -5.76 -1.82 26.71
C ALA A 302 -5.27 -2.81 25.63
N GLU A 303 -6.14 -3.23 24.71
CA GLU A 303 -5.81 -4.13 23.60
C GLU A 303 -5.40 -3.37 22.33
N ILE A 304 -5.67 -2.06 22.25
CA ILE A 304 -5.35 -1.24 21.08
C ILE A 304 -3.92 -0.69 21.24
N LEU A 305 -2.98 -1.28 20.51
CA LEU A 305 -1.57 -0.96 20.59
C LEU A 305 -1.20 0.24 19.69
N GLU A 306 -0.17 0.98 20.09
CA GLU A 306 0.54 1.88 19.19
C GLU A 306 1.39 1.08 18.20
N GLN A 307 1.52 1.57 16.96
CA GLN A 307 2.49 0.99 16.03
C GLN A 307 3.90 1.32 16.52
N LYS A 308 4.68 0.29 16.86
CA LYS A 308 6.01 0.49 17.47
C LYS A 308 7.08 0.86 16.43
N ASP A 309 7.02 0.29 15.23
CA ASP A 309 8.00 0.51 14.16
C ASP A 309 7.32 0.40 12.79
N GLY A 310 7.28 1.48 12.00
CA GLY A 310 6.74 1.50 10.64
C GLY A 310 7.69 0.87 9.63
N SER A 311 7.96 -0.42 9.75
CA SER A 311 9.02 -1.12 9.02
C SER A 311 8.65 -1.61 7.60
N GLY A 312 7.36 -1.63 7.27
CA GLY A 312 6.84 -1.96 5.94
C GLY A 312 6.80 -0.78 4.99
N SER A 313 6.76 -1.06 3.69
CA SER A 313 6.32 -0.12 2.65
C SER A 313 4.97 -0.62 2.16
N LEU A 314 3.98 0.26 2.07
CA LEU A 314 2.60 -0.05 1.71
C LEU A 314 2.08 1.09 0.84
N ASP A 315 1.39 0.77 -0.25
CA ASP A 315 0.96 1.74 -1.27
C ASP A 315 -0.22 2.63 -0.80
N MET A 316 -0.84 2.32 0.35
CA MET A 316 -1.71 3.29 1.06
C MET A 316 -0.94 4.55 1.47
N GLY A 317 0.39 4.49 1.56
CA GLY A 317 1.24 5.66 1.75
C GLY A 317 1.05 6.69 0.64
N ASN A 318 0.94 6.25 -0.62
CA ASN A 318 0.68 7.15 -1.75
C ASN A 318 -0.72 7.76 -1.70
N VAL A 319 -1.74 7.01 -1.24
CA VAL A 319 -3.08 7.57 -1.00
C VAL A 319 -3.04 8.65 0.09
N SER A 320 -2.25 8.43 1.14
CA SER A 320 -2.08 9.39 2.23
C SER A 320 -1.41 10.71 1.83
N GLN A 321 -0.76 10.77 0.67
CA GLN A 321 -0.22 12.01 0.13
C GLN A 321 -1.31 12.88 -0.52
N VAL A 322 -2.41 12.27 -0.99
CA VAL A 322 -3.45 12.95 -1.77
C VAL A 322 -4.78 13.09 -1.03
N ALA A 323 -5.06 12.22 -0.05
CA ALA A 323 -6.27 12.28 0.77
C ALA A 323 -6.00 11.98 2.27
N PRO A 324 -6.80 12.53 3.21
CA PRO A 324 -6.73 12.15 4.63
C PRO A 324 -6.95 10.65 4.80
N SER A 325 -5.94 9.94 5.31
CA SER A 325 -5.88 8.48 5.23
C SER A 325 -5.58 7.80 6.57
N ILE A 326 -6.11 6.58 6.76
CA ILE A 326 -5.73 5.68 7.86
C ILE A 326 -5.54 4.24 7.37
N HIS A 327 -4.64 3.52 8.04
CA HIS A 327 -4.33 2.09 7.85
C HIS A 327 -4.06 1.42 9.22
N PRO A 328 -5.07 1.32 10.10
CA PRO A 328 -4.99 0.54 11.35
C PRO A 328 -5.06 -0.97 11.10
N TYR A 329 -4.84 -1.74 12.17
CA TYR A 329 -4.88 -3.19 12.14
C TYR A 329 -5.96 -3.77 13.06
N ILE A 330 -6.59 -4.87 12.62
CA ILE A 330 -7.61 -5.62 13.37
C ILE A 330 -7.08 -7.00 13.77
N LYS A 331 -7.33 -7.42 15.01
CA LYS A 331 -6.87 -8.71 15.52
C LYS A 331 -7.70 -9.86 14.95
N ILE A 332 -7.08 -10.76 14.18
CA ILE A 332 -7.73 -11.93 13.56
C ILE A 332 -7.37 -13.27 14.22
N CYS A 333 -6.28 -13.33 14.99
CA CYS A 333 -5.80 -14.53 15.68
C CYS A 333 -5.19 -14.18 17.05
N ASN A 334 -5.00 -15.18 17.92
CA ASN A 334 -4.38 -14.98 19.23
C ASN A 334 -2.90 -15.30 19.26
N GLU A 335 -2.47 -16.18 18.35
CA GLU A 335 -1.09 -16.54 18.09
C GLU A 335 -0.41 -15.44 17.27
N SER A 336 0.87 -15.20 17.57
CA SER A 336 1.68 -14.25 16.81
C SER A 336 2.29 -14.96 15.61
N TYR A 337 1.73 -14.67 14.43
CA TYR A 337 2.24 -15.12 13.14
C TYR A 337 2.76 -13.92 12.36
N ALA A 338 3.94 -14.07 11.77
CA ALA A 338 4.41 -13.09 10.81
C ALA A 338 3.53 -13.16 9.55
N CYS A 339 3.21 -12.00 8.95
CA CYS A 339 2.63 -11.97 7.62
C CYS A 339 3.52 -12.73 6.61
N HIS A 340 2.91 -13.20 5.53
CA HIS A 340 3.56 -13.92 4.42
C HIS A 340 4.00 -15.35 4.80
N THR A 341 3.37 -15.92 5.84
CA THR A 341 3.57 -17.30 6.28
C THR A 341 2.34 -18.16 6.00
N HIS A 342 2.51 -19.48 5.92
CA HIS A 342 1.39 -20.41 5.77
C HIS A 342 0.45 -20.35 6.98
N GLU A 343 1.00 -20.13 8.16
CA GLU A 343 0.27 -19.99 9.42
C GLU A 343 -0.63 -18.75 9.40
N PHE A 344 -0.16 -17.61 8.88
CA PHE A 344 -0.99 -16.42 8.76
C PHE A 344 -2.10 -16.60 7.70
N ARG A 345 -1.80 -17.25 6.57
CA ARG A 345 -2.82 -17.63 5.57
C ARG A 345 -3.92 -18.47 6.23
N GLU A 346 -3.54 -19.48 7.02
CA GLU A 346 -4.49 -20.36 7.71
C GLU A 346 -5.29 -19.60 8.77
N ALA A 347 -4.64 -18.72 9.53
CA ALA A 347 -5.30 -17.83 10.49
C ALA A 347 -6.36 -16.96 9.80
N ALA A 348 -6.05 -16.38 8.63
CA ALA A 348 -6.95 -15.53 7.84
C ALA A 348 -8.17 -16.26 7.23
N MET A 349 -8.23 -17.60 7.33
CA MET A 349 -9.35 -18.42 6.86
C MET A 349 -10.26 -18.91 8.00
N THR A 350 -9.89 -18.66 9.26
CA THR A 350 -10.64 -19.13 10.43
C THR A 350 -11.96 -18.39 10.66
N GLU A 351 -12.85 -18.97 11.46
CA GLU A 351 -14.07 -18.27 11.90
C GLU A 351 -13.74 -17.05 12.75
N GLN A 352 -12.68 -17.10 13.57
CA GLN A 352 -12.21 -15.93 14.34
C GLN A 352 -11.80 -14.78 13.41
N ALA A 353 -11.10 -15.06 12.32
CA ALA A 353 -10.75 -14.06 11.32
C ALA A 353 -11.98 -13.46 10.63
N LYS A 354 -13.01 -14.27 10.34
CA LYS A 354 -14.27 -13.79 9.78
C LYS A 354 -15.06 -12.91 10.74
N GLU A 355 -15.10 -13.25 12.04
CA GLU A 355 -15.68 -12.40 13.06
C GLU A 355 -14.94 -11.05 13.17
N ALA A 356 -13.61 -11.10 13.16
CA ALA A 356 -12.76 -9.90 13.15
C ALA A 356 -12.95 -9.05 11.87
N MET A 357 -13.14 -9.67 10.71
CA MET A 357 -13.49 -9.01 9.46
C MET A 357 -14.80 -8.21 9.60
N ILE A 358 -15.85 -8.81 10.18
CA ILE A 358 -17.12 -8.12 10.43
C ILE A 358 -16.95 -6.97 11.43
N LEU A 359 -16.15 -7.17 12.49
CA LEU A 359 -15.81 -6.10 13.45
C LEU A 359 -15.09 -4.93 12.75
N GLY A 360 -14.08 -5.22 11.93
CA GLY A 360 -13.35 -4.23 11.15
C GLY A 360 -14.25 -3.45 10.19
N ALA A 361 -15.12 -4.14 9.44
CA ALA A 361 -16.10 -3.51 8.55
C ALA A 361 -17.04 -2.55 9.30
N LYS A 362 -17.53 -2.94 10.49
CA LYS A 362 -18.35 -2.06 11.35
C LYS A 362 -17.58 -0.84 11.81
N ALA A 363 -16.34 -1.00 12.27
CA ALA A 363 -15.49 0.11 12.71
C ALA A 363 -15.21 1.10 11.56
N MET A 364 -14.91 0.59 10.36
CA MET A 364 -14.73 1.40 9.15
C MET A 364 -16.01 2.17 8.77
N ALA A 365 -17.17 1.51 8.79
CA ALA A 365 -18.46 2.13 8.49
C ALA A 365 -18.85 3.19 9.53
N PHE A 366 -18.61 2.92 10.81
CA PHE A 366 -18.87 3.86 11.91
C PHE A 366 -17.99 5.09 11.82
N THR A 367 -16.72 4.90 11.46
CA THR A 367 -15.76 6.00 11.24
C THR A 367 -16.24 6.88 10.09
N GLY A 368 -16.61 6.30 8.95
CA GLY A 368 -17.18 7.04 7.83
C GLY A 368 -18.47 7.79 8.20
N TYR A 369 -19.36 7.17 8.99
CA TYR A 369 -20.56 7.82 9.51
C TYR A 369 -20.25 9.02 10.41
N GLU A 370 -19.25 8.90 11.30
CA GLU A 370 -18.81 10.00 12.15
C GLU A 370 -18.27 11.16 11.28
N VAL A 371 -17.46 10.89 10.25
CA VAL A 371 -16.97 11.92 9.32
C VAL A 371 -18.12 12.63 8.60
N LEU A 372 -19.14 11.89 8.16
CA LEU A 372 -20.31 12.46 7.49
C LEU A 372 -21.16 13.35 8.40
N THR A 373 -21.21 13.05 9.70
CA THR A 373 -22.15 13.70 10.64
C THR A 373 -21.49 14.68 11.61
N ASN A 374 -20.16 14.68 11.71
CA ASN A 374 -19.40 15.52 12.62
C ASN A 374 -18.55 16.54 11.86
N GLN A 375 -19.09 17.75 11.67
CA GLN A 375 -18.40 18.84 10.97
C GLN A 375 -17.12 19.31 11.65
N GLU A 376 -17.01 19.15 12.97
CA GLU A 376 -15.80 19.54 13.70
C GLU A 376 -14.67 18.54 13.44
N LEU A 377 -14.97 17.24 13.46
CA LEU A 377 -14.02 16.21 13.07
C LEU A 377 -13.50 16.45 11.64
N LEU A 378 -14.39 16.71 10.69
CA LEU A 378 -14.01 16.98 9.29
C LEU A 378 -13.06 18.18 9.17
N LYS A 379 -13.30 19.27 9.93
CA LYS A 379 -12.39 20.43 9.94
C LYS A 379 -11.02 20.08 10.52
N GLN A 380 -10.99 19.30 11.60
CA GLN A 380 -9.75 18.85 12.23
C GLN A 380 -8.95 17.96 11.26
N MET A 381 -9.61 17.03 10.58
CA MET A 381 -8.99 16.17 9.57
C MET A 381 -8.37 16.99 8.44
N LYS A 382 -9.10 17.96 7.88
CA LYS A 382 -8.59 18.83 6.81
C LYS A 382 -7.39 19.65 7.26
N LYS A 383 -7.45 20.23 8.46
CA LYS A 383 -6.33 20.99 9.04
C LYS A 383 -5.10 20.13 9.27
N ASP A 384 -5.28 18.92 9.79
CA ASP A 384 -4.19 17.95 10.02
C ASP A 384 -3.52 17.56 8.70
N PHE A 385 -4.33 17.25 7.68
CA PHE A 385 -3.85 16.92 6.34
C PHE A 385 -3.07 18.07 5.67
N GLU A 386 -3.59 19.29 5.71
CA GLU A 386 -2.90 20.48 5.19
C GLU A 386 -1.60 20.76 5.95
N SER A 387 -1.58 20.58 7.27
CA SER A 387 -0.39 20.77 8.09
C SER A 387 0.69 19.76 7.74
N ASN A 388 0.32 18.50 7.53
CA ASN A 388 1.25 17.46 7.11
C ASN A 388 1.78 17.71 5.70
N LYS A 389 0.96 18.20 4.77
CA LYS A 389 1.42 18.63 3.43
C LYS A 389 2.38 19.81 3.45
N ALA A 390 2.23 20.74 4.41
CA ALA A 390 3.13 21.89 4.54
C ALA A 390 4.48 21.53 5.18
N LEU A 391 4.56 20.37 5.84
CA LEU A 391 5.79 19.81 6.41
C LEU A 391 6.52 18.86 5.45
N ALA A 392 5.84 18.46 4.36
CA ALA A 392 6.38 17.68 3.24
C ALA A 392 6.94 18.59 2.14
#